data_AF-A0A0S7EPF9-F1
#
_entry.id   AF-A0A0S7EPF9-F1
#
_cell.length_a   1.000
_cell.length_b   1.000
_cell.length_c   1.000
_cell.angle_alpha   90.00
_cell.angle_beta   90.00
_cell.angle_gamma   90.00
#
_symmetry.space_group_name_H-M   'P 1'
#
loop_
_entity.id
_entity.type
_entity.pdbx_description
1 polymer ?
#
loop_
_entity_poly.entity_id
_entity_poly.type
_entity_poly.pdbx_seq_one_letter_code
_entity_poly.pdbx_strand_id
1 'polypeptide(L)'
;KPILDRILRAMGKAYHPRCFTCVVCNCCLDGVPFTVDATSQIHCTDDFHRKYAPRCSVCGEPIMPEPGREETVRIVALERSFHVHCYVCEVSELLSKFM
;
A
#
# COMPACT_ATOMS: atom_id res chain seq x y z
N LYS A 1 -12.83 -17.57 24.89
CA LYS A 1 -14.28 -17.33 24.77
C LYS A 1 -14.77 -18.10 23.54
N PRO A 2 -15.88 -18.86 23.61
CA PRO A 2 -16.37 -19.62 22.46
C PRO A 2 -16.92 -18.69 21.38
N ILE A 3 -16.80 -19.12 20.12
CA ILE A 3 -17.23 -18.36 18.95
C ILE A 3 -18.73 -18.64 18.75
N LEU A 4 -19.59 -17.82 19.38
CA LEU A 4 -21.04 -17.80 19.11
C LEU A 4 -21.43 -16.77 18.04
N ASP A 5 -20.43 -16.02 17.57
CA ASP A 5 -20.54 -14.90 16.65
C ASP A 5 -20.12 -15.31 15.23
N ARG A 6 -20.46 -14.51 14.21
CA ARG A 6 -20.11 -14.78 12.80
C ARG A 6 -18.60 -15.10 12.67
N ILE A 7 -18.23 -16.27 12.16
CA ILE A 7 -16.82 -16.67 12.01
C ILE A 7 -16.27 -16.12 10.69
N LEU A 8 -15.16 -15.38 10.74
CA LEU A 8 -14.41 -15.03 9.53
C LEU A 8 -13.41 -16.14 9.20
N ARG A 9 -13.36 -16.56 7.95
CA ARG A 9 -12.40 -17.54 7.44
C ARG A 9 -11.45 -16.86 6.48
N ALA A 10 -10.18 -16.81 6.83
CA ALA A 10 -9.11 -16.22 6.02
C ALA A 10 -7.84 -17.05 6.16
N MET A 11 -7.10 -17.27 5.07
CA MET A 11 -5.88 -18.11 5.04
C MET A 11 -6.02 -19.49 5.73
N GLY A 12 -7.18 -20.13 5.58
CA GLY A 12 -7.46 -21.43 6.22
C GLY A 12 -7.64 -21.41 7.75
N LYS A 13 -7.64 -20.23 8.38
CA LYS A 13 -7.87 -20.04 9.82
C LYS A 13 -9.21 -19.37 10.09
N ALA A 14 -9.77 -19.64 11.26
CA ALA A 14 -11.01 -19.04 11.75
C ALA A 14 -10.69 -17.92 12.74
N TYR A 15 -11.30 -16.75 12.55
CA TYR A 15 -11.11 -15.58 13.38
C TYR A 15 -12.45 -15.10 13.92
N HIS A 16 -12.45 -14.58 15.15
CA HIS A 16 -13.52 -13.70 15.59
C HIS A 16 -13.47 -12.42 14.75
N PRO A 17 -14.59 -11.80 14.37
CA PRO A 17 -14.59 -10.52 13.64
C PRO A 17 -13.75 -9.45 14.33
N ARG A 18 -13.84 -9.40 15.67
CA ARG A 18 -13.07 -8.49 16.52
C ARG A 18 -11.58 -8.77 16.62
N CYS A 19 -11.13 -9.97 16.24
CA CYS A 19 -9.72 -10.37 16.25
C CYS A 19 -9.08 -10.27 14.87
N PHE A 20 -9.88 -10.04 13.82
CA PHE A 20 -9.40 -9.90 12.46
C PHE A 20 -9.12 -8.42 12.16
N THR A 21 -8.02 -7.94 12.74
CA THR A 21 -7.64 -6.53 12.70
C THR A 21 -6.22 -6.35 12.16
N CYS A 22 -5.94 -5.20 11.54
CA CYS A 22 -4.58 -4.86 11.13
C CYS A 22 -3.67 -4.72 12.36
N VAL A 23 -2.47 -5.31 12.33
CA VAL A 23 -1.51 -5.23 13.45
C VAL A 23 -0.91 -3.83 13.67
N VAL A 24 -1.06 -2.91 12.69
CA VAL A 24 -0.50 -1.55 12.75
C VAL A 24 -1.56 -0.56 13.24
N CYS A 25 -2.66 -0.38 12.50
CA CYS A 25 -3.72 0.57 12.86
C CYS A 25 -4.87 -0.02 13.69
N ASN A 26 -4.90 -1.33 13.91
CA ASN A 26 -5.93 -2.03 14.69
C ASN A 26 -7.37 -1.92 14.13
N CYS A 27 -7.53 -1.51 12.86
CA CYS A 27 -8.83 -1.43 12.18
C CYS A 27 -9.41 -2.83 11.92
N CYS A 28 -10.75 -2.93 11.89
CA CYS A 28 -11.43 -4.17 11.53
C CYS A 28 -11.29 -4.43 10.03
N LEU A 29 -10.88 -5.64 9.66
CA LEU A 29 -10.65 -6.03 8.26
C LEU A 29 -11.83 -6.82 7.66
N ASP A 30 -12.97 -6.86 8.34
CA ASP A 30 -14.18 -7.51 7.83
C ASP A 30 -14.71 -6.77 6.60
N GLY A 31 -14.63 -7.41 5.42
CA GLY A 31 -15.01 -6.80 4.15
C GLY A 31 -14.01 -5.76 3.61
N VAL A 32 -12.84 -5.62 4.24
CA VAL A 32 -11.78 -4.68 3.82
C VAL A 32 -10.63 -5.47 3.19
N PRO A 33 -10.02 -5.00 2.10
CA PRO A 33 -8.80 -5.60 1.55
C PRO A 33 -7.68 -5.71 2.59
N PHE A 34 -7.06 -6.88 2.67
CA PHE A 34 -5.97 -7.14 3.60
C PHE A 34 -4.92 -8.03 2.96
N THR A 35 -3.75 -8.08 3.59
CA THR A 35 -2.66 -8.97 3.21
C THR A 35 -1.94 -9.51 4.44
N VAL A 36 -1.08 -10.51 4.21
CA VAL A 36 -0.28 -11.17 5.25
C VAL A 36 1.18 -11.06 4.85
N ASP A 37 2.04 -10.68 5.79
CA ASP A 37 3.46 -10.65 5.56
C ASP A 37 4.13 -12.02 5.76
N ALA A 38 5.45 -12.07 5.54
CA ALA A 38 6.24 -13.29 5.71
C ALA A 38 6.24 -13.85 7.15
N THR A 39 5.87 -13.05 8.16
CA THR A 39 5.77 -13.48 9.56
C THR A 39 4.33 -13.84 9.95
N SER A 40 3.43 -13.97 8.97
CA SER A 40 2.00 -14.27 9.15
C SER A 40 1.23 -13.22 9.96
N GLN A 41 1.70 -11.97 9.97
CA GLN A 41 0.96 -10.85 10.55
C GLN A 41 0.00 -10.25 9.52
N ILE A 42 -1.21 -9.90 9.96
CA ILE A 42 -2.28 -9.40 9.11
C ILE A 42 -2.21 -7.87 9.06
N HIS A 43 -2.15 -7.32 7.85
CA HIS A 43 -2.09 -5.88 7.62
C HIS A 43 -3.25 -5.44 6.73
N CYS A 44 -3.77 -4.23 6.94
CA CYS A 44 -4.57 -3.59 5.90
C CYS A 44 -3.67 -3.28 4.71
N THR A 45 -4.25 -3.19 3.51
CA THR A 45 -3.49 -2.87 2.29
C THR A 45 -2.77 -1.53 2.40
N ASP A 46 -3.38 -0.53 3.04
CA ASP A 46 -2.80 0.81 3.23
C ASP A 46 -1.51 0.78 4.06
N ASP A 47 -1.54 0.18 5.25
CA ASP A 47 -0.35 0.10 6.12
C ASP A 47 0.73 -0.78 5.50
N PHE A 48 0.32 -1.85 4.81
CA PHE A 48 1.27 -2.70 4.09
C PHE A 48 1.95 -1.92 2.96
N HIS A 49 1.19 -1.21 2.12
CA HIS A 49 1.75 -0.36 1.06
C HIS A 49 2.62 0.75 1.65
N ARG A 50 2.19 1.43 2.71
CA ARG A 50 3.00 2.47 3.35
C ARG A 50 4.37 1.95 3.81
N LYS A 51 4.44 0.69 4.26
CA LYS A 51 5.67 0.07 4.74
C LYS A 51 6.56 -0.50 3.63
N TYR A 52 5.96 -1.10 2.61
CA TYR A 52 6.69 -1.90 1.61
C TYR A 52 6.66 -1.34 0.18
N ALA A 53 5.85 -0.31 -0.09
CA ALA A 53 5.80 0.30 -1.41
C ALA A 53 7.15 0.94 -1.76
N PRO A 54 7.56 0.88 -3.04
CA PRO A 54 8.74 1.60 -3.51
C PRO A 54 8.57 3.09 -3.27
N ARG A 55 9.64 3.75 -2.84
CA ARG A 55 9.66 5.20 -2.60
C ARG A 55 10.15 5.94 -3.84
N CYS A 56 9.53 7.08 -4.11
CA CYS A 56 10.00 7.96 -5.16
C CYS A 56 11.35 8.56 -4.79
N SER A 57 12.32 8.47 -5.69
CA SER A 57 13.67 9.05 -5.47
C SER A 57 13.73 10.58 -5.54
N VAL A 58 12.63 11.26 -5.91
CA VAL A 58 12.54 12.72 -5.96
C VAL A 58 11.88 13.27 -4.69
N CYS A 59 10.68 12.81 -4.35
CA CYS A 59 9.93 13.33 -3.20
C CYS A 59 10.05 12.49 -1.91
N GLY A 60 10.55 11.25 -1.98
CA GLY A 60 10.68 10.35 -0.83
C GLY A 60 9.38 9.63 -0.41
N GLU A 61 8.24 10.03 -0.96
CA GLU A 61 6.93 9.45 -0.66
C GLU A 61 6.73 8.09 -1.33
N PRO A 62 5.95 7.17 -0.72
CA PRO A 62 5.63 5.88 -1.31
C PRO A 62 4.79 6.02 -2.59
N ILE A 63 5.07 5.15 -3.57
CA ILE A 63 4.36 5.12 -4.86
C ILE A 63 3.20 4.12 -4.75
N MET A 64 2.07 4.60 -4.24
CA MET A 64 0.85 3.82 -4.00
C MET A 64 -0.12 3.89 -5.19
N PRO A 65 -0.96 2.85 -5.40
CA PRO A 65 -2.03 2.92 -6.39
C PRO A 65 -3.09 3.96 -6.00
N GLU A 66 -3.80 4.48 -7.00
CA GLU A 66 -4.95 5.37 -6.76
C GLU A 66 -6.11 4.59 -6.10
N PRO A 67 -6.96 5.24 -5.29
CA PRO A 67 -8.12 4.59 -4.69
C PRO A 67 -8.99 3.88 -5.73
N GLY A 68 -9.18 2.56 -5.58
CA GLY A 68 -9.95 1.74 -6.52
C GLY A 68 -9.15 1.12 -7.67
N ARG A 69 -7.82 1.33 -7.73
CA ARG A 69 -6.91 0.58 -8.62
C ARG A 69 -6.07 -0.40 -7.80
N GLU A 70 -5.89 -1.62 -8.33
CA GLU A 70 -5.00 -2.62 -7.70
C GLU A 70 -3.54 -2.46 -8.15
N GLU A 71 -3.32 -1.83 -9.29
CA GLU A 71 -1.99 -1.66 -9.88
C GLU A 71 -1.46 -0.24 -9.68
N THR A 72 -0.17 -0.13 -9.35
CA THR A 72 0.53 1.15 -9.21
C THR A 72 1.36 1.43 -10.47
N VAL A 73 1.18 2.62 -11.05
CA VAL A 73 2.01 3.08 -12.17
C VAL A 73 3.22 3.82 -11.62
N ARG A 74 4.41 3.34 -11.96
CA ARG A 74 5.68 3.97 -11.61
C ARG A 74 6.63 3.96 -12.79
N ILE A 75 7.54 4.91 -12.82
CA ILE A 75 8.69 4.88 -13.73
C ILE A 75 9.87 4.26 -13.02
N VAL A 76 10.59 3.36 -13.69
CA VAL A 76 11.83 2.76 -13.21
C VAL A 76 12.97 3.17 -14.14
N ALA A 77 13.98 3.84 -13.59
CA ALA A 77 15.16 4.26 -14.32
C ALA A 77 16.37 4.23 -13.38
N LEU A 78 17.52 3.74 -13.86
CA LEU A 78 18.75 3.65 -13.07
C LEU A 78 18.54 2.98 -11.69
N GLU A 79 17.77 1.87 -11.69
CA GLU A 79 17.40 1.10 -10.48
C GLU A 79 16.61 1.89 -9.42
N ARG A 80 16.12 3.09 -9.78
CA ARG A 80 15.31 3.96 -8.93
C ARG A 80 13.86 3.98 -9.41
N SER A 81 12.96 4.25 -8.48
CA SER A 81 11.52 4.35 -8.73
C SER A 81 11.05 5.80 -8.62
N PHE A 82 10.10 6.19 -9.47
CA PHE A 82 9.58 7.54 -9.54
C PHE A 82 8.07 7.54 -9.72
N HIS A 83 7.37 8.50 -9.09
CA HIS A 83 6.04 8.87 -9.56
C HIS A 83 6.14 9.40 -10.98
N VAL A 84 5.11 9.16 -11.79
CA VAL A 84 5.04 9.65 -13.18
C VAL A 84 5.24 11.17 -13.25
N HIS A 85 4.65 11.92 -12.32
CA HIS A 85 4.77 13.38 -12.26
C HIS A 85 6.10 13.88 -11.67
N CYS A 86 6.87 13.02 -10.99
CA CYS A 86 8.19 13.37 -10.45
C CYS A 86 9.32 13.05 -11.45
N TYR A 87 9.06 12.21 -12.45
CA TYR A 87 10.05 11.88 -13.47
C TYR A 87 9.98 12.90 -14.61
N VAL A 88 10.50 14.10 -14.36
CA VAL A 88 10.56 15.19 -15.32
C VAL A 88 11.99 15.39 -15.82
N CYS A 89 12.13 15.73 -17.10
CA CYS A 89 13.42 16.10 -17.67
C CYS A 89 13.73 17.55 -17.28
N GLU A 90 14.95 17.83 -16.75
CA GLU A 90 15.41 19.19 -16.43
C GLU A 90 15.36 20.14 -17.65
N VAL A 91 15.32 19.60 -18.86
CA VAL A 91 15.24 20.38 -20.11
C VAL A 91 13.87 21.07 -20.28
N SER A 92 12.80 20.54 -19.66
CA SER A 92 11.46 21.14 -19.78
C SER A 92 11.23 22.32 -18.84
N GLU A 93 11.86 22.37 -17.67
CA GLU A 93 11.70 23.49 -16.74
C GLU A 93 12.48 24.74 -17.18
N LEU A 94 13.59 24.57 -17.91
CA LEU A 94 14.36 25.67 -18.47
C LEU A 94 13.57 26.44 -19.55
N LEU A 95 12.71 25.78 -20.34
CA LEU A 95 11.89 26.47 -21.36
C LEU A 95 10.82 27.40 -20.76
N SER A 96 10.38 27.16 -19.52
CA SER A 96 9.40 28.02 -18.84
C SER A 96 10.01 29.26 -18.16
N LYS A 97 11.34 29.33 -18.04
CA LYS A 97 12.08 30.50 -17.53
C LYS A 97 12.62 31.41 -18.65
N PHE A 98 12.45 31.01 -19.91
CA PHE A 98 12.92 31.76 -21.09
C PHE A 98 11.77 32.16 -22.04
N MET A 99 10.51 32.19 -21.56
CA MET A 99 9.39 32.87 -22.22
C MET A 99 8.85 33.99 -21.35
#